data_AF-A0A3S1AQ55-F1
#
_entry.id   AF-A0A3S1AQ55-F1
#
_cell.length_a   1.000
_cell.length_b   1.000
_cell.length_c   1.000
_cell.angle_alpha   90.00
_cell.angle_beta   90.00
_cell.angle_gamma   90.00
#
_symmetry.space_group_name_H-M   'P 1'
#
loop_
_entity.id
_entity.type
_entity.pdbx_description
1 polymer ?
#
loop_
_entity_poly.entity_id
_entity_poly.type
_entity_poly.pdbx_seq_one_letter_code
_entity_poly.pdbx_strand_id
1 'polypeptide(L)'
;MQSRFLQRKTLRVSQELRSCLQNYEKCVHTSAALSSSAEREYLHRTRVPTYHFQASLPRLPVPELEKSCERYLNAQRPLVSEVEHTELQRVVAEFKAGRGQ
;
A
#
# COMPACT_ATOMS: atom_id res chain seq x y z
N MET A 1 -49.69 38.82 -2.41
CA MET A 1 -48.40 39.05 -3.09
C MET A 1 -47.24 38.35 -2.36
N GLN A 2 -47.29 37.02 -2.24
CA GLN A 2 -46.25 36.18 -1.59
C GLN A 2 -45.09 35.82 -2.56
N SER A 3 -44.81 36.67 -3.54
CA SER A 3 -43.97 36.30 -4.69
C SER A 3 -42.48 36.64 -4.54
N ARG A 4 -42.09 37.44 -3.53
CA ARG A 4 -40.68 37.88 -3.37
C ARG A 4 -39.85 37.07 -2.38
N PHE A 5 -40.42 36.09 -1.69
CA PHE A 5 -39.69 35.25 -0.73
C PHE A 5 -39.14 33.96 -1.36
N LEU A 6 -39.86 33.41 -2.35
CA LEU A 6 -39.45 32.19 -3.06
C LEU A 6 -38.35 32.39 -4.10
N GLN A 7 -38.05 33.63 -4.51
CA GLN A 7 -36.91 33.93 -5.38
C GLN A 7 -35.56 33.96 -4.63
N ARG A 8 -35.56 34.14 -3.29
CA ARG A 8 -34.30 34.16 -2.51
C ARG A 8 -33.76 32.77 -2.18
N LYS A 9 -34.63 31.75 -2.10
CA LYS A 9 -34.20 30.37 -1.81
C LYS A 9 -33.64 29.64 -3.04
N THR A 10 -34.14 29.92 -4.25
CA THR A 10 -33.62 29.31 -5.49
C THR A 10 -32.24 29.84 -5.89
N LEU A 11 -31.87 31.04 -5.45
CA LEU A 11 -30.58 31.64 -5.79
C LEU A 11 -29.38 31.07 -5.00
N ARG A 12 -29.57 30.68 -3.72
CA ARG A 12 -28.48 30.10 -2.91
C ARG A 12 -28.16 28.65 -3.28
N VAL A 13 -29.17 27.85 -3.64
CA VAL A 13 -28.95 26.47 -4.12
C VAL A 13 -28.10 26.45 -5.40
N SER A 14 -28.22 27.49 -6.24
CA SER A 14 -27.42 27.64 -7.45
C SER A 14 -25.96 28.05 -7.22
N GLN A 15 -25.64 28.65 -6.06
CA GLN A 15 -24.26 29.06 -5.72
C GLN A 15 -23.47 27.89 -5.11
N GLU A 16 -24.10 27.04 -4.28
CA GLU A 16 -23.44 25.86 -3.73
C GLU A 16 -23.20 24.77 -4.79
N LEU A 17 -24.16 24.54 -5.69
CA LEU A 17 -23.97 23.64 -6.85
C LEU A 17 -22.87 24.15 -7.80
N ARG A 18 -22.71 25.47 -7.94
CA ARG A 18 -21.58 26.06 -8.69
C ARG A 18 -20.23 25.80 -8.01
N SER A 19 -20.16 25.88 -6.68
CA SER A 19 -18.93 25.54 -5.95
C SER A 19 -18.59 24.04 -6.03
N CYS A 20 -19.59 23.17 -6.05
CA CYS A 20 -19.42 21.73 -6.20
C CYS A 20 -18.95 21.37 -7.62
N LEU A 21 -19.51 21.99 -8.66
CA LEU A 21 -19.07 21.78 -10.05
C LEU A 21 -17.67 22.38 -10.32
N GLN A 22 -17.33 23.51 -9.70
CA GLN A 22 -15.97 24.08 -9.76
C GLN A 22 -14.91 23.21 -9.06
N ASN A 23 -15.32 22.39 -8.08
CA ASN A 23 -14.44 21.41 -7.45
C ASN A 23 -14.41 20.06 -8.19
N TYR A 24 -15.48 19.71 -8.92
CA TYR A 24 -15.52 18.52 -9.76
C TYR A 24 -14.58 18.65 -10.97
N GLU A 25 -14.43 19.85 -11.55
CA GLU A 25 -13.47 20.10 -12.64
C GLU A 25 -12.00 20.18 -12.18
N LYS A 26 -11.73 20.34 -10.88
CA LYS A 26 -10.36 20.21 -10.34
C LYS A 26 -9.86 18.76 -10.27
N CYS A 27 -10.74 17.78 -10.51
CA CYS A 27 -10.40 16.37 -10.44
C CYS A 27 -10.28 15.68 -11.81
N VAL A 28 -10.37 16.41 -12.92
CA VAL A 28 -10.17 15.83 -14.25
C VAL A 28 -9.17 16.68 -15.02
N HIS A 29 -7.94 16.18 -15.10
CA HIS A 29 -6.87 16.53 -16.04
C HIS A 29 -7.25 17.59 -17.10
N THR A 30 -7.27 18.88 -16.72
CA THR A 30 -7.54 19.95 -17.69
C THR A 30 -6.24 20.25 -18.43
N SER A 31 -6.09 19.58 -19.56
CA SER A 31 -5.06 19.76 -20.57
C SER A 31 -5.19 21.12 -21.29
N ALA A 32 -4.95 22.24 -20.59
CA ALA A 32 -5.24 23.57 -21.15
C ALA A 32 -4.21 24.67 -20.81
N ALA A 33 -2.93 24.33 -20.67
CA ALA A 33 -1.83 25.26 -20.92
C ALA A 33 -0.58 24.43 -21.25
N LEU A 34 0.18 24.83 -22.26
CA LEU A 34 1.42 24.18 -22.67
C LEU A 34 2.50 24.35 -21.60
N SER A 35 2.40 23.61 -20.51
CA SER A 35 3.58 23.20 -19.76
C SER A 35 4.29 22.14 -20.61
N SER A 36 5.60 22.29 -20.76
CA SER A 36 6.48 21.53 -21.67
C SER A 36 6.07 20.07 -21.96
N SER A 37 6.29 19.58 -23.18
CA SER A 37 6.13 18.17 -23.58
C SER A 37 6.67 17.15 -22.55
N ALA A 38 7.65 17.56 -21.73
CA ALA A 38 8.23 16.75 -20.67
C ALA A 38 7.25 16.38 -19.54
N GLU A 39 6.14 17.12 -19.35
CA GLU A 39 5.19 16.90 -18.24
C GLU A 39 4.18 15.77 -18.47
N ARG A 40 4.09 15.26 -19.69
CA ARG A 40 3.25 14.10 -20.04
C ARG A 40 3.99 12.76 -20.06
N GLU A 41 5.31 12.77 -19.86
CA GLU A 41 6.16 11.58 -20.05
C GLU A 41 6.20 10.65 -18.83
N TYR A 42 5.73 11.12 -17.66
CA TYR A 42 5.78 10.36 -16.40
C TYR A 42 4.43 10.33 -15.68
N LEU A 43 4.02 9.14 -15.23
CA LEU A 43 2.81 8.96 -14.41
C LEU A 43 2.91 9.68 -13.04
N HIS A 44 4.12 9.79 -12.50
CA HIS A 44 4.34 10.41 -11.20
C HIS A 44 5.67 11.17 -11.16
N ARG A 45 5.62 12.40 -10.65
CA ARG A 45 6.78 13.27 -10.44
C ARG A 45 7.00 13.46 -8.94
N THR A 46 7.89 12.65 -8.37
CA THR A 46 8.25 12.73 -6.95
C THR A 46 9.30 13.82 -6.73
N ARG A 47 9.15 14.59 -5.64
CA ARG A 47 10.14 15.59 -5.20
C ARG A 47 11.40 14.93 -4.62
N VAL A 48 11.28 13.69 -4.15
CA VAL A 48 12.37 12.90 -3.58
C VAL A 48 12.80 11.86 -4.62
N PRO A 49 14.10 11.72 -4.93
CA PRO A 49 14.57 10.69 -5.86
C PRO A 49 14.06 9.30 -5.46
N THR A 50 13.68 8.47 -6.44
CA THR A 50 13.12 7.13 -6.21
C THR A 50 13.97 6.27 -5.27
N TYR A 51 15.30 6.39 -5.37
CA TYR A 51 16.26 5.61 -4.60
C TYR A 51 16.88 6.38 -3.41
N HIS A 52 16.30 7.52 -3.01
CA HIS A 52 16.88 8.40 -2.00
C HIS A 52 17.20 7.70 -0.67
N PHE A 53 16.32 6.80 -0.20
CA PHE A 53 16.49 6.09 1.06
C PHE A 53 17.22 4.75 0.94
N GLN A 54 17.71 4.39 -0.24
CA GLN A 54 18.39 3.09 -0.45
C GLN A 54 19.61 2.94 0.45
N ALA A 55 20.43 3.99 0.57
CA ALA A 55 21.63 3.98 1.40
C ALA A 55 21.34 3.91 2.92
N SER A 56 20.14 4.31 3.33
CA SER A 56 19.69 4.29 4.73
C SER A 56 18.86 3.06 5.08
N LEU A 57 18.69 2.10 4.16
CA LEU A 57 17.93 0.88 4.47
C LEU A 57 18.65 0.07 5.55
N PRO A 58 17.93 -0.35 6.61
CA PRO A 58 18.52 -1.22 7.61
C PRO A 58 18.90 -2.55 6.97
N ARG A 59 19.96 -3.17 7.49
CA ARG A 59 20.33 -4.53 7.06
C ARG A 59 19.23 -5.50 7.45
N LEU A 60 18.96 -6.47 6.59
CA LEU A 60 18.00 -7.53 6.89
C LEU A 60 18.51 -8.34 8.09
N PRO A 61 17.74 -8.46 9.18
CA PRO A 61 18.15 -9.27 10.32
C PRO A 61 18.12 -10.75 9.96
N VAL A 62 19.13 -11.48 10.43
CA VAL A 62 19.14 -12.95 10.37
C VAL A 62 18.37 -13.47 11.59
N PRO A 63 17.30 -14.26 11.41
CA PRO A 63 16.52 -14.79 12.52
C PRO A 63 17.33 -15.82 13.32
N GLU A 64 16.96 -16.00 14.59
CA GLU A 64 17.47 -17.10 15.40
C GLU A 64 17.09 -18.45 14.76
N LEU A 65 18.02 -19.41 14.84
CA LEU A 65 17.83 -20.74 14.28
C LEU A 65 16.56 -21.41 14.83
N GLU A 66 16.36 -21.34 16.15
CA GLU A 66 15.20 -21.90 16.84
C GLU A 66 13.87 -21.39 16.27
N LYS A 67 13.72 -20.06 16.18
CA LYS A 67 12.53 -19.42 15.61
C LYS A 67 12.31 -19.82 14.14
N SER A 68 13.38 -20.05 13.39
CA SER A 68 13.30 -20.47 12.00
C SER A 68 12.80 -21.91 11.88
N CYS A 69 13.34 -22.82 12.71
CA CYS A 69 12.91 -24.22 12.80
C CYS A 69 11.44 -24.35 13.25
N GLU A 70 11.01 -23.58 14.25
CA GLU A 70 9.63 -23.56 14.71
C GLU A 70 8.65 -23.11 13.61
N ARG A 71 8.97 -22.00 12.92
CA ARG A 71 8.16 -21.50 11.80
C ARG A 71 8.07 -22.52 10.67
N TYR A 72 9.15 -23.23 10.38
CA TYR A 72 9.16 -24.31 9.40
C TYR A 72 8.20 -25.44 9.79
N LEU A 73 8.27 -25.95 11.03
CA LEU A 73 7.38 -27.00 11.51
C LEU A 73 5.90 -26.58 11.50
N ASN A 74 5.62 -25.32 11.83
CA ASN A 74 4.28 -24.74 11.77
C ASN A 74 3.75 -24.64 10.34
N ALA A 75 4.60 -24.26 9.38
CA ALA A 75 4.23 -24.17 7.97
C ALA A 75 3.96 -25.55 7.36
N GLN A 76 4.61 -26.61 7.84
CA GLN A 76 4.44 -27.97 7.34
C GLN A 76 3.23 -28.69 7.94
N ARG A 77 2.82 -28.33 9.16
CA ARG A 77 1.70 -28.98 9.88
C ARG A 77 0.42 -29.17 9.04
N PRO A 78 -0.06 -28.21 8.22
CA PRO A 78 -1.26 -28.41 7.40
C PRO A 78 -1.01 -29.21 6.11
N LEU A 79 0.25 -29.47 5.74
CA LEU A 79 0.63 -30.06 4.45
C LEU A 79 0.91 -31.56 4.55
N VAL A 80 1.31 -32.05 5.72
CA VAL A 80 1.78 -33.43 5.93
C VAL A 80 0.88 -34.17 6.91
N SER A 81 0.91 -35.50 6.87
CA SER A 81 0.23 -36.33 7.88
C SER A 81 0.92 -36.22 9.25
N GLU A 82 0.21 -36.57 10.33
CA GLU A 82 0.78 -36.53 11.70
C GLU A 82 2.02 -37.42 11.87
N VAL A 83 2.09 -38.54 11.15
CA VAL A 83 3.26 -39.45 11.16
C VAL A 83 4.47 -38.76 10.53
N GLU A 84 4.29 -38.15 9.35
CA GLU A 84 5.35 -37.41 8.66
C GLU A 84 5.77 -36.18 9.46
N HIS A 85 4.83 -35.50 10.12
CA HIS A 85 5.13 -34.34 10.98
C HIS A 85 6.03 -34.74 12.15
N THR A 86 5.78 -35.89 12.77
CA THR A 86 6.58 -36.41 13.88
C THR A 86 8.02 -36.73 13.44
N GLU A 87 8.19 -37.38 12.29
CA GLU A 87 9.52 -37.61 11.71
C GLU A 87 10.22 -36.28 11.38
N LEU A 88 9.48 -35.31 10.86
CA LEU A 88 10.00 -33.98 10.55
C LEU A 88 10.52 -33.27 11.81
N GLN A 89 9.79 -33.34 12.93
CA GLN A 89 10.23 -32.80 14.21
C GLN A 89 11.56 -33.42 14.66
N ARG A 90 11.71 -34.74 14.51
CA ARG A 90 12.95 -35.46 14.85
C ARG A 90 14.13 -34.98 14.00
N VAL A 91 13.94 -34.86 12.69
CA VAL A 91 14.97 -34.38 11.75
C VAL A 91 15.35 -32.93 12.04
N VAL A 92 14.38 -32.06 12.32
CA VAL A 92 14.62 -30.66 12.66
C VAL A 92 15.37 -30.52 13.98
N ALA A 93 15.08 -31.37 14.96
CA ALA A 93 15.82 -31.39 16.23
C ALA A 93 17.29 -31.80 16.03
N GLU A 94 17.55 -32.84 15.21
CA GLU A 94 18.91 -33.25 14.85
C GLU A 94 19.66 -32.15 14.09
N PHE A 95 18.99 -31.46 13.16
CA PHE A 95 19.57 -30.32 12.44
C PHE A 95 19.93 -29.18 13.39
N LYS A 96 19.02 -28.80 14.31
CA LYS A 96 19.24 -27.74 15.29
C LYS A 96 20.42 -28.02 16.22
N ALA A 97 20.61 -29.28 16.62
CA ALA A 97 21.68 -29.71 17.53
C ALA A 97 23.02 -30.02 16.84
N GLY A 98 23.02 -30.15 15.50
CA GLY A 98 24.18 -30.56 14.72
C GLY A 98 24.52 -29.57 13.61
N ARG A 99 24.14 -29.91 12.38
CA ARG A 99 24.56 -29.19 11.16
C ARG A 99 24.05 -27.75 11.03
N GLY A 100 23.02 -27.38 11.79
CA GLY A 100 22.42 -26.05 11.75
C GLY A 100 23.03 -25.04 12.73
N GLN A 101 23.92 -25.50 13.63
CA GLN A 101 24.54 -24.68 14.68
C GLN A 101 25.82 -23.97 14.20
#